data_AF-A0A2E8TFH0-F1
#
_entry.id   AF-A0A2E8TFH0-F1
#
_cell.length_a   1.000
_cell.length_b   1.000
_cell.length_c   1.000
_cell.angle_alpha   90.00
_cell.angle_beta   90.00
_cell.angle_gamma   90.00
#
_symmetry.space_group_name_H-M   'P 1'
#
loop_
_entity.id
_entity.type
_entity.pdbx_description
1 polymer ?
#
loop_
_entity_poly.entity_id
_entity_poly.type
_entity_poly.pdbx_seq_one_letter_code
_entity_poly.pdbx_strand_id
1 'polypeptide(L)'
;MPFDRPQRTTRRRSSAGPTPPRRPVVPAHERANGYRQSPRPTFLTLRDHGKVYVADMPDLSDGQLAHIGKEAQEVLDSLERRIHELEQSLSQGPQDRDTLIKASTKRDVTLRFLRAIDEEKQLRSNNPALRSAAGESLPRTFLEVARHRLPGTTFDSLLQEALKACEASQAAAAPVASPEQKNVIPLRHDDKADSLPVVVSPAPDNVAEA
;
A
#
# COMPACT_ATOMS: atom_id res chain seq x y z
N MET A 1 -7.72 -64.90 -9.86
CA MET A 1 -8.66 -64.86 -11.00
C MET A 1 -9.82 -63.94 -10.63
N PRO A 2 -10.11 -62.91 -11.44
CA PRO A 2 -10.97 -61.77 -11.09
C PRO A 2 -12.46 -62.10 -11.18
N PHE A 3 -13.27 -61.44 -10.35
CA PHE A 3 -14.73 -61.61 -10.30
C PHE A 3 -15.43 -60.72 -11.35
N ASP A 4 -16.08 -61.39 -12.28
CA ASP A 4 -17.07 -60.87 -13.23
C ASP A 4 -18.36 -60.44 -12.50
N ARG A 5 -18.88 -59.25 -12.81
CA ARG A 5 -20.28 -58.87 -12.58
C ARG A 5 -20.84 -58.04 -13.74
N PRO A 6 -22.13 -58.20 -14.07
CA PRO A 6 -22.62 -58.25 -15.44
C PRO A 6 -23.02 -56.90 -16.04
N GLN A 7 -22.88 -56.82 -17.36
CA GLN A 7 -23.43 -55.78 -18.23
C GLN A 7 -24.94 -55.56 -18.00
N ARG A 8 -25.31 -54.34 -17.64
CA ARG A 8 -26.68 -53.85 -17.74
C ARG A 8 -26.84 -53.03 -19.02
N THR A 9 -27.17 -53.71 -20.11
CA THR A 9 -27.58 -53.10 -21.38
C THR A 9 -29.06 -52.73 -21.36
N THR A 10 -29.39 -51.43 -21.31
CA THR A 10 -30.70 -50.92 -21.78
C THR A 10 -30.53 -49.59 -22.53
N ARG A 11 -30.41 -49.73 -23.85
CA ARG A 11 -30.97 -48.95 -24.96
C ARG A 11 -31.50 -47.51 -24.75
N ARG A 12 -31.04 -46.64 -25.68
CA ARG A 12 -31.78 -45.56 -26.38
C ARG A 12 -32.20 -44.29 -25.62
N ARG A 13 -31.39 -43.24 -25.79
CA ARG A 13 -31.82 -41.95 -26.36
C ARG A 13 -30.63 -41.31 -27.07
N SER A 14 -30.56 -41.53 -28.38
CA SER A 14 -29.65 -40.81 -29.27
C SER A 14 -30.24 -39.41 -29.50
N SER A 15 -29.92 -38.47 -28.62
CA SER A 15 -30.22 -37.04 -28.83
C SER A 15 -29.12 -36.13 -28.27
N ALA A 16 -27.88 -36.64 -28.19
CA ALA A 16 -26.73 -35.79 -27.97
C ALA A 16 -26.23 -35.34 -29.36
N GLY A 17 -26.43 -34.06 -29.67
CA GLY A 17 -25.75 -33.40 -30.80
C GLY A 17 -24.23 -33.50 -30.67
N PRO A 18 -23.46 -32.99 -31.65
CA PRO A 18 -22.01 -33.10 -31.64
C PRO A 18 -21.47 -32.62 -30.30
N THR A 19 -20.81 -33.51 -29.56
CA THR A 19 -20.11 -33.15 -28.32
C THR A 19 -19.11 -32.06 -28.66
N PRO A 20 -19.24 -30.84 -28.10
CA PRO A 20 -18.30 -29.76 -28.40
C PRO A 20 -16.89 -30.20 -27.99
N PRO A 21 -15.85 -29.80 -28.74
CA PRO A 21 -14.48 -30.16 -28.38
C PRO A 21 -14.21 -29.71 -26.95
N ARG A 22 -13.69 -30.62 -26.11
CA ARG A 22 -13.28 -30.30 -24.74
C ARG A 22 -12.26 -29.16 -24.83
N ARG A 23 -12.67 -27.94 -24.48
CA ARG A 23 -11.72 -26.86 -24.22
C ARG A 23 -10.82 -27.32 -23.07
N PRO A 24 -9.50 -27.17 -23.18
CA PRO A 24 -8.62 -27.43 -22.05
C PRO A 24 -9.13 -26.65 -20.84
N VAL A 25 -9.24 -27.32 -19.69
CA VAL A 25 -9.56 -26.67 -18.42
C VAL A 25 -8.33 -25.88 -18.04
N VAL A 26 -8.31 -24.63 -18.49
CA VAL A 26 -7.30 -23.67 -18.10
C VAL A 26 -7.54 -23.35 -16.62
N PRO A 27 -6.53 -23.49 -15.73
CA PRO A 27 -6.70 -23.21 -14.31
C PRO A 27 -7.27 -21.79 -14.10
N ALA A 28 -8.08 -21.61 -13.05
CA ALA A 28 -8.79 -20.35 -12.79
C ALA A 28 -7.88 -19.12 -12.72
N HIS A 29 -6.57 -19.32 -12.51
CA HIS A 29 -5.56 -18.26 -12.54
C HIS A 29 -5.27 -17.65 -13.92
N GLU A 30 -5.63 -18.31 -15.02
CA GLU A 30 -5.30 -17.86 -16.38
C GLU A 30 -6.47 -17.14 -17.07
N ARG A 31 -7.70 -17.21 -16.52
CA ARG A 31 -8.87 -16.52 -17.09
C ARG A 31 -8.84 -15.00 -16.88
N ALA A 32 -7.96 -14.48 -16.03
CA ALA A 32 -7.72 -13.04 -15.87
C ALA A 32 -6.67 -12.48 -16.85
N ASN A 33 -6.01 -13.31 -17.66
CA ASN A 33 -4.88 -12.91 -18.51
C ASN A 33 -5.22 -12.76 -20.01
N GLY A 34 -6.48 -12.47 -20.32
CA GLY A 34 -6.87 -12.12 -21.69
C GLY A 34 -6.19 -10.82 -22.12
N TYR A 35 -5.34 -10.93 -23.15
CA TYR A 35 -4.56 -9.88 -23.84
C TYR A 35 -3.16 -9.59 -23.29
N ARG A 36 -2.18 -10.36 -23.76
CA ARG A 36 -0.78 -9.93 -24.03
C ARG A 36 -0.16 -9.04 -22.95
N GLN A 37 0.34 -9.69 -21.90
CA GLN A 37 1.11 -9.11 -20.79
C GLN A 37 2.50 -8.57 -21.25
N SER A 38 2.55 -7.58 -22.14
CA SER A 38 3.62 -6.59 -22.01
C SER A 38 3.23 -5.68 -20.84
N PRO A 39 4.16 -5.28 -19.95
CA PRO A 39 3.84 -4.36 -18.87
C PRO A 39 3.07 -3.16 -19.44
N ARG A 40 1.86 -2.92 -18.94
CA ARG A 40 1.08 -1.77 -19.41
C ARG A 40 1.93 -0.52 -19.11
N PRO A 41 2.10 0.40 -20.07
CA PRO A 41 2.86 1.61 -19.80
C PRO A 41 2.13 2.44 -18.74
N THR A 42 2.87 3.00 -17.79
CA THR A 42 2.35 3.94 -16.78
C THR A 42 2.00 5.31 -17.35
N PHE A 43 2.26 5.51 -18.63
CA PHE A 43 2.01 6.75 -19.34
C PHE A 43 1.29 6.50 -20.66
N LEU A 44 0.45 7.46 -21.04
CA LEU A 44 -0.11 7.58 -22.37
C LEU A 44 0.80 8.48 -23.19
N THR A 45 1.13 8.06 -24.42
CA THR A 45 1.78 8.92 -25.40
C THR A 45 0.73 9.57 -26.28
N LEU A 46 0.44 10.84 -26.02
CA LEU A 46 -0.55 11.61 -26.77
C LEU A 46 0.15 12.46 -27.84
N ARG A 47 -0.42 12.53 -29.04
CA ARG A 47 0.19 13.19 -30.21
C ARG A 47 0.65 14.63 -29.94
N ASP A 48 -0.19 15.41 -29.26
CA ASP A 48 0.09 16.82 -28.98
C ASP A 48 0.61 17.05 -27.56
N HIS A 49 0.68 15.99 -26.76
CA HIS A 49 0.87 16.10 -25.31
C HIS A 49 2.06 15.27 -24.80
N GLY A 50 2.69 14.43 -25.63
CA GLY A 50 3.81 13.61 -25.20
C GLY A 50 3.40 12.58 -24.14
N LYS A 51 4.31 12.24 -23.24
CA LYS A 51 4.03 11.30 -22.13
C LYS A 51 3.16 11.97 -21.07
N VAL A 52 2.04 11.33 -20.74
CA VAL A 52 1.14 11.72 -19.65
C VAL A 52 0.99 10.52 -18.73
N TYR A 53 1.46 10.63 -17.49
CA TYR A 53 1.36 9.54 -16.52
C TYR A 53 -0.07 9.38 -16.01
N VAL A 54 -0.52 8.14 -15.85
CA VAL A 54 -1.91 7.82 -15.48
C VAL A 54 -1.93 7.09 -14.14
N ALA A 55 -2.86 7.49 -13.26
CA ALA A 55 -2.96 6.95 -11.90
C ALA A 55 -3.35 5.46 -11.82
N ASP A 56 -3.90 4.87 -12.90
CA ASP A 56 -4.20 3.44 -12.97
C ASP A 56 -2.90 2.67 -13.26
N MET A 57 -2.24 2.24 -12.19
CA MET A 57 -0.90 1.65 -12.22
C MET A 57 -0.98 0.13 -12.35
N PRO A 58 -0.20 -0.49 -13.26
CA PRO A 58 -0.04 -1.94 -13.29
C PRO A 58 0.77 -2.43 -12.07
N ASP A 59 0.80 -3.75 -11.86
CA ASP A 59 1.64 -4.38 -10.84
C ASP A 59 3.13 -4.17 -11.17
N LEU A 60 3.73 -3.15 -10.55
CA LEU A 60 5.14 -2.78 -10.73
C LEU A 60 5.99 -3.26 -9.56
N SER A 61 7.26 -3.61 -9.80
CA SER A 61 8.21 -3.87 -8.72
C SER A 61 8.64 -2.59 -8.00
N ASP A 62 9.19 -2.70 -6.79
CA ASP A 62 9.64 -1.53 -6.01
C ASP A 62 10.72 -0.72 -6.73
N GLY A 63 11.62 -1.39 -7.45
CA GLY A 63 12.62 -0.73 -8.29
C GLY A 63 12.00 0.04 -9.45
N GLN A 64 10.95 -0.52 -10.07
CA GLN A 64 10.20 0.17 -11.13
C GLN A 64 9.42 1.37 -10.58
N LEU A 65 8.77 1.24 -9.42
CA LEU A 65 8.10 2.36 -8.75
C LEU A 65 9.06 3.50 -8.41
N ALA A 66 10.27 3.17 -7.95
CA ALA A 66 11.29 4.17 -7.66
C ALA A 66 11.75 4.89 -8.94
N HIS A 67 12.01 4.14 -10.01
CA HIS A 67 12.45 4.71 -11.28
C HIS A 67 11.37 5.60 -11.93
N ILE A 68 10.14 5.09 -12.03
CA ILE A 68 9.00 5.82 -12.61
C ILE A 68 8.63 7.04 -11.76
N GLY A 69 8.72 6.93 -10.43
CA GLY A 69 8.55 8.07 -9.53
C GLY A 69 9.57 9.17 -9.81
N LYS A 70 10.85 8.81 -10.03
CA LYS A 70 11.88 9.77 -10.40
C LYS A 70 11.59 10.45 -11.74
N GLU A 71 11.25 9.68 -12.77
CA GLU A 71 10.90 10.24 -14.08
C GLU A 71 9.68 11.17 -14.01
N ALA A 72 8.66 10.82 -13.23
CA ALA A 72 7.49 11.65 -13.02
C ALA A 72 7.83 12.95 -12.26
N GLN A 73 8.76 12.91 -11.31
CA GLN A 73 9.27 14.08 -10.61
C GLN A 73 10.00 15.03 -11.57
N GLU A 74 10.89 14.51 -12.41
CA GLU A 74 11.62 15.31 -13.41
C GLU A 74 10.65 15.96 -14.41
N VAL A 75 9.59 15.26 -14.80
CA VAL A 75 8.52 15.81 -15.65
C VAL A 75 7.72 16.88 -14.92
N LEU A 76 7.41 16.69 -13.63
CA LEU A 76 6.73 17.70 -12.82
C LEU A 76 7.55 18.99 -12.74
N ASP A 77 8.84 18.89 -12.40
CA ASP A 77 9.75 20.03 -12.31
C ASP A 77 9.84 20.77 -13.67
N SER A 78 9.89 20.01 -14.77
CA SER A 78 9.89 20.58 -16.12
C SER A 78 8.58 21.30 -16.45
N LEU A 79 7.43 20.75 -16.05
CA LEU A 79 6.13 21.37 -16.24
C LEU A 79 5.98 22.63 -15.40
N GLU A 80 6.43 22.64 -14.15
CA GLU A 80 6.38 23.81 -13.27
C GLU A 80 7.22 24.97 -13.81
N ARG A 81 8.45 24.71 -14.26
CA ARG A 81 9.29 25.73 -14.92
C ARG A 81 8.61 26.29 -16.16
N ARG A 82 8.07 25.42 -17.01
CA ARG A 82 7.40 25.83 -18.25
C ARG A 82 6.12 26.63 -18.00
N ILE A 83 5.32 26.24 -17.00
CA ILE A 83 4.13 27.00 -16.58
C ILE A 83 4.57 28.39 -16.11
N HIS A 84 5.62 28.48 -15.30
CA HIS A 84 6.12 29.76 -14.81
C HIS A 84 6.61 30.68 -15.94
N GLU A 85 7.34 30.14 -16.93
CA GLU A 85 7.75 30.87 -18.13
C GLU A 85 6.56 31.38 -18.95
N LEU A 86 5.52 30.54 -19.13
CA LEU A 86 4.30 30.92 -19.84
C LEU A 86 3.48 31.98 -19.09
N GLU A 87 3.43 31.90 -17.76
CA GLU A 87 2.78 32.90 -16.90
C GLU A 87 3.49 34.26 -16.94
N GLN A 88 4.82 34.27 -16.99
CA GLN A 88 5.63 35.48 -17.09
C GLN A 88 5.59 36.15 -18.47
N SER A 89 5.24 35.40 -19.52
CA SER A 89 5.15 35.96 -20.87
C SER A 89 3.99 36.98 -20.95
N LEU A 90 4.34 38.26 -21.09
CA LEU A 90 3.42 39.41 -20.99
C LEU A 90 2.46 39.54 -22.20
N SER A 91 2.55 38.65 -23.18
CA SER A 91 1.82 38.70 -24.44
C SER A 91 1.18 37.34 -24.74
N GLN A 92 0.30 36.86 -23.85
CA GLN A 92 -0.36 35.57 -24.04
C GLN A 92 -1.30 35.63 -25.24
N GLY A 93 -0.82 35.17 -26.40
CA GLY A 93 -1.68 34.87 -27.53
C GLY A 93 -2.67 33.76 -27.15
N PRO A 94 -3.77 33.57 -27.90
CA PRO A 94 -4.71 32.47 -27.65
C PRO A 94 -4.01 31.10 -27.66
N GLN A 95 -2.96 30.93 -28.47
CA GLN A 95 -2.14 29.72 -28.50
C GLN A 95 -1.34 29.50 -27.20
N ASP A 96 -0.76 30.56 -26.63
CA ASP A 96 0.02 30.47 -25.39
C ASP A 96 -0.89 30.13 -24.20
N ARG A 97 -2.09 30.71 -24.17
CA ARG A 97 -3.12 30.38 -23.17
C ARG A 97 -3.55 28.91 -23.26
N ASP A 98 -3.74 28.37 -24.46
CA ASP A 98 -4.06 26.95 -24.64
C ASP A 98 -2.90 26.04 -24.19
N THR A 99 -1.65 26.44 -24.47
CA THR A 99 -0.48 25.68 -24.01
C THR A 99 -0.33 25.72 -22.49
N LEU A 100 -0.64 26.85 -21.84
CA LEU A 100 -0.67 26.99 -20.39
C LEU A 100 -1.72 26.05 -19.78
N ILE A 101 -2.96 26.08 -20.29
CA ILE A 101 -4.03 25.18 -19.81
C ILE A 101 -3.61 23.71 -19.95
N LYS A 102 -3.01 23.33 -21.08
CA LYS A 102 -2.50 21.96 -21.30
C LYS A 102 -1.37 21.60 -20.33
N ALA A 103 -0.42 22.51 -20.09
CA ALA A 103 0.68 22.29 -19.17
C ALA A 103 0.18 22.15 -17.72
N SER A 104 -0.72 23.03 -17.27
CA SER A 104 -1.33 22.98 -15.95
C SER A 104 -2.12 21.70 -15.73
N THR A 105 -2.92 21.28 -16.72
CA THR A 105 -3.67 20.01 -16.64
C THR A 105 -2.72 18.82 -16.53
N LYS A 106 -1.62 18.80 -17.30
CA LYS A 106 -0.60 17.75 -17.18
C LYS A 106 0.08 17.75 -15.82
N ARG A 107 0.41 18.92 -15.27
CA ARG A 107 1.00 19.05 -13.93
C ARG A 107 0.08 18.40 -12.90
N ASP A 108 -1.21 18.72 -12.94
CA ASP A 108 -2.19 18.20 -11.99
C ASP A 108 -2.37 16.68 -12.11
N VAL A 109 -2.34 16.15 -13.34
CA VAL A 109 -2.37 14.71 -13.59
C VAL A 109 -1.10 14.03 -13.04
N THR A 110 0.08 14.60 -13.30
CA THR A 110 1.36 14.08 -12.77
C THR A 110 1.40 14.12 -11.24
N LEU A 111 0.82 15.16 -10.60
CA LEU A 111 0.70 15.22 -9.14
C LEU A 111 -0.18 14.11 -8.57
N ARG A 112 -1.30 13.79 -9.22
CA ARG A 112 -2.14 12.65 -8.82
C ARG A 112 -1.42 11.32 -9.00
N PHE A 113 -0.65 11.20 -10.07
CA PHE A 113 0.17 10.03 -10.33
C PHE A 113 1.24 9.81 -9.26
N LEU A 114 1.96 10.85 -8.85
CA LEU A 114 2.94 10.77 -7.77
C LEU A 114 2.30 10.35 -6.45
N ARG A 115 1.11 10.88 -6.11
CA ARG A 115 0.37 10.42 -4.92
C ARG A 115 0.02 8.93 -5.00
N ALA A 116 -0.43 8.45 -6.15
CA ALA A 116 -0.73 7.03 -6.34
C ALA A 116 0.52 6.15 -6.16
N ILE A 117 1.70 6.63 -6.60
CA ILE A 117 2.98 5.93 -6.33
C ILE A 117 3.27 5.86 -4.83
N ASP A 118 3.08 6.96 -4.11
CA ASP A 118 3.38 7.02 -2.68
C ASP A 118 2.40 6.18 -1.85
N GLU A 119 1.11 6.21 -2.22
CA GLU A 119 0.08 5.33 -1.65
C GLU A 119 0.44 3.86 -1.84
N GLU A 120 0.84 3.46 -3.05
CA GLU A 120 1.26 2.08 -3.35
C GLU A 120 2.51 1.67 -2.55
N LYS A 121 3.53 2.53 -2.46
CA LYS A 121 4.71 2.30 -1.61
C LYS A 121 4.31 2.13 -0.14
N GLN A 122 3.34 2.93 0.32
CA GLN A 122 2.87 2.87 1.69
C GLN A 122 2.05 1.59 1.95
N LEU A 123 1.24 1.14 0.99
CA LEU A 123 0.54 -0.15 1.06
C LEU A 123 1.53 -1.31 1.18
N ARG A 124 2.63 -1.28 0.42
CA ARG A 124 3.68 -2.31 0.48
C ARG A 124 4.46 -2.28 1.78
N SER A 125 4.89 -1.10 2.24
CA SER A 125 5.62 -0.98 3.52
C SER A 125 4.75 -1.32 4.74
N ASN A 126 3.43 -1.11 4.63
CA ASN A 126 2.44 -1.50 5.63
C ASN A 126 1.96 -2.95 5.51
N ASN A 127 2.42 -3.71 4.52
CA ASN A 127 1.98 -5.08 4.34
C ASN A 127 2.41 -5.95 5.54
N PRO A 128 1.46 -6.49 6.33
CA PRO A 128 1.78 -7.25 7.53
C PRO A 128 2.52 -8.55 7.23
N ALA A 129 2.29 -9.16 6.06
CA ALA A 129 3.00 -10.36 5.63
C ALA A 129 4.48 -10.06 5.36
N LEU A 130 4.79 -8.92 4.72
CA LEU A 130 6.18 -8.49 4.49
C LEU A 130 6.86 -8.12 5.82
N ARG A 131 6.16 -7.48 6.74
CA ARG A 131 6.70 -7.16 8.07
C ARG A 131 6.98 -8.40 8.91
N SER A 132 6.05 -9.36 8.95
CA SER A 132 6.26 -10.63 9.64
C SER A 132 7.42 -11.41 9.01
N ALA A 133 7.46 -11.50 7.68
CA ALA A 133 8.56 -12.17 6.98
C ALA A 133 9.92 -11.50 7.25
N ALA A 134 9.99 -10.17 7.24
CA ALA A 134 11.20 -9.42 7.58
C ALA A 134 11.59 -9.57 9.07
N GLY A 135 10.61 -9.56 9.96
CA GLY A 135 10.81 -9.76 11.40
C GLY A 135 11.32 -11.16 11.74
N GLU A 136 10.92 -12.17 10.97
CA GLU A 136 11.39 -13.55 11.17
C GLU A 136 12.67 -13.87 10.38
N SER A 137 12.91 -13.25 9.23
CA SER A 137 14.04 -13.58 8.35
C SER A 137 15.38 -13.21 8.97
N LEU A 138 15.49 -12.05 9.63
CA LEU A 138 16.75 -11.61 10.24
C LEU A 138 17.15 -12.50 11.44
N PRO A 139 16.26 -12.78 12.41
CA PRO A 139 16.55 -13.75 13.47
C PRO A 139 16.80 -15.16 12.92
N ARG A 140 16.04 -15.63 11.91
CA ARG A 140 16.26 -16.95 11.31
C ARG A 140 17.63 -17.07 10.64
N THR A 141 18.02 -16.09 9.84
CA THR A 141 19.34 -16.06 9.19
C THR A 141 20.46 -15.98 10.21
N PHE A 142 20.30 -15.19 11.28
CA PHE A 142 21.26 -15.15 12.37
C PHE A 142 21.40 -16.51 13.08
N LEU A 143 20.29 -17.17 13.41
CA LEU A 143 20.31 -18.51 14.03
C LEU A 143 20.92 -19.56 13.10
N GLU A 144 20.66 -19.47 11.79
CA GLU A 144 21.24 -20.35 10.78
C GLU A 144 22.76 -20.16 10.69
N VAL A 145 23.24 -18.91 10.63
CA VAL A 145 24.67 -18.59 10.66
C VAL A 145 25.31 -19.07 11.97
N ALA A 146 24.67 -18.84 13.12
CA ALA A 146 25.16 -19.27 14.42
C ALA A 146 25.28 -20.80 14.50
N ARG A 147 24.29 -21.54 13.98
CA ARG A 147 24.31 -23.00 13.89
C ARG A 147 25.48 -23.52 13.05
N HIS A 148 25.89 -22.79 12.01
CA HIS A 148 27.05 -23.16 11.20
C HIS A 148 28.40 -22.81 11.84
N ARG A 149 28.43 -21.86 12.78
CA ARG A 149 29.68 -21.35 13.38
C ARG A 149 29.97 -21.92 14.77
N LEU A 150 28.95 -22.39 15.47
CA LEU A 150 29.07 -22.98 16.79
C LEU A 150 29.01 -24.52 16.69
N PRO A 151 29.77 -25.25 17.53
CA PRO A 151 29.52 -26.67 17.75
C PRO A 151 28.05 -26.92 18.10
N GLY A 152 27.43 -27.97 17.53
CA GLY A 152 25.98 -28.19 17.68
C GLY A 152 25.50 -28.25 19.14
N THR A 153 26.31 -28.82 20.03
CA THR A 153 25.99 -28.92 21.47
C THR A 153 26.04 -27.57 22.19
N THR A 154 26.92 -26.65 21.80
CA THR A 154 27.00 -25.31 22.41
C THR A 154 25.90 -24.41 21.89
N PHE A 155 25.56 -24.49 20.60
CA PHE A 155 24.42 -23.78 20.02
C PHE A 155 23.11 -24.18 20.70
N ASP A 156 22.83 -25.48 20.81
CA ASP A 156 21.58 -25.96 21.40
C ASP A 156 21.47 -25.59 22.89
N SER A 157 22.60 -25.61 23.64
CA SER A 157 22.63 -25.21 25.05
C SER A 157 22.33 -23.72 25.23
N LEU A 158 22.96 -22.85 24.44
CA LEU A 158 22.73 -21.40 24.46
C LEU A 158 21.31 -21.05 24.00
N LEU A 159 20.78 -21.74 23.00
CA LEU A 159 19.41 -21.55 22.54
C LEU A 159 18.40 -21.90 23.63
N GLN A 160 18.58 -23.03 24.32
CA GLN A 160 17.72 -23.41 25.44
C GLN A 160 17.81 -22.43 26.61
N GLU A 161 19.00 -21.94 26.93
CA GLU A 161 19.19 -20.92 27.97
C GLU A 161 18.48 -19.60 27.61
N ALA A 162 18.66 -19.13 26.38
CA ALA A 162 17.99 -17.91 25.90
C ALA A 162 16.47 -18.04 25.91
N LEU A 163 15.91 -19.19 25.46
CA LEU A 163 14.48 -19.44 25.49
C LEU A 163 13.93 -19.44 26.92
N LYS A 164 14.61 -20.08 27.88
CA LYS A 164 14.25 -20.04 29.31
C LYS A 164 14.30 -18.63 29.88
N ALA A 165 15.29 -17.82 29.50
CA ALA A 165 15.39 -16.42 29.92
C ALA A 165 14.26 -15.55 29.35
N CYS A 166 13.83 -15.81 28.11
CA CYS A 166 12.68 -15.13 27.49
C CYS A 166 11.36 -15.52 28.17
N GLU A 167 11.14 -16.80 28.46
CA GLU A 167 9.96 -17.27 29.21
C GLU A 167 9.87 -16.64 30.60
N ALA A 168 11.00 -16.57 31.33
CA ALA A 168 11.08 -15.91 32.62
C ALA A 168 10.78 -14.40 32.53
N SER A 169 11.29 -13.73 31.48
CA SER A 169 11.04 -12.30 31.25
C SER A 169 9.58 -12.02 30.84
N GLN A 170 8.96 -12.91 30.06
CA GLN A 170 7.57 -12.79 29.64
C GLN A 170 6.60 -13.07 30.80
N ALA A 171 6.94 -14.00 31.69
CA ALA A 171 6.22 -14.23 32.94
C ALA A 171 6.31 -13.03 33.91
N ALA A 172 7.44 -12.33 33.95
CA ALA A 172 7.62 -11.12 34.74
C ALA A 172 6.93 -9.87 34.15
N ALA A 173 6.65 -9.88 32.84
CA ALA A 173 6.00 -8.76 32.12
C ALA A 173 4.47 -8.90 31.98
N ALA A 174 3.86 -9.95 32.53
CA ALA A 174 2.40 -10.01 32.69
C ALA A 174 1.92 -8.80 33.53
N PRO A 175 0.74 -8.20 33.25
CA PRO A 175 0.33 -6.97 33.91
C PRO A 175 0.03 -7.31 35.37
N VAL A 176 0.97 -7.02 36.26
CA VAL A 176 0.65 -6.65 37.63
C VAL A 176 -0.32 -5.50 37.52
N ALA A 177 -1.59 -5.75 37.88
CA ALA A 177 -2.55 -4.69 38.15
C ALA A 177 -1.87 -3.62 39.00
N SER A 178 -1.85 -2.39 38.48
CA SER A 178 -1.20 -1.25 39.09
C SER A 178 -1.54 -1.16 40.58
N PRO A 179 -0.57 -1.22 41.51
CA PRO A 179 -0.85 -0.84 42.87
C PRO A 179 -1.08 0.68 42.87
N GLU A 180 -2.20 1.07 43.45
CA GLU A 180 -2.65 2.44 43.68
C GLU A 180 -1.49 3.39 44.04
N GLN A 181 -1.28 4.44 43.25
CA GLN A 181 -0.44 5.56 43.63
C GLN A 181 -1.13 6.36 44.75
N LYS A 182 -1.01 5.88 45.99
CA LYS A 182 -1.18 6.75 47.18
C LYS A 182 0.09 7.56 47.35
N ASN A 183 0.09 8.79 46.83
CA ASN A 183 0.88 9.90 47.33
C ASN A 183 0.20 11.21 46.91
N VAL A 184 -0.90 11.52 47.60
CA VAL A 184 -1.53 12.84 47.57
C VAL A 184 -0.73 13.74 48.52
N ILE A 185 -0.01 14.72 47.98
CA ILE A 185 0.55 15.83 48.75
C ILE A 185 -0.54 16.92 48.82
N PRO A 186 -1.02 17.35 50.01
CA PRO A 186 -1.94 18.48 50.10
C PRO A 186 -1.15 19.77 49.90
N LEU A 187 -1.28 20.40 48.74
CA LEU A 187 -0.90 21.80 48.56
C LEU A 187 -1.95 22.67 49.28
N ARG A 188 -1.57 23.22 50.42
CA ARG A 188 -2.27 24.34 51.05
C ARG A 188 -2.22 25.52 50.07
N HIS A 189 -3.37 25.90 49.52
CA HIS A 189 -3.57 27.19 48.90
C HIS A 189 -4.62 27.96 49.70
N ASP A 190 -4.13 28.74 50.66
CA ASP A 190 -4.89 29.85 51.21
C ASP A 190 -4.80 31.04 50.24
N ASP A 191 -5.97 31.61 49.98
CA ASP A 191 -6.28 32.98 49.61
C ASP A 191 -5.79 33.57 48.26
N LYS A 192 -6.77 33.78 47.35
CA LYS A 192 -7.31 35.11 46.93
C LYS A 192 -7.42 35.34 45.41
N ALA A 193 -8.67 35.62 44.97
CA ALA A 193 -9.12 36.33 43.74
C ALA A 193 -8.72 35.71 42.37
N ASP A 194 -9.52 35.66 41.31
CA ASP A 194 -10.71 36.36 40.86
C ASP A 194 -11.39 35.44 39.81
N SER A 195 -12.62 34.98 40.04
CA SER A 195 -13.37 34.23 39.02
C SER A 195 -14.28 35.18 38.26
N LEU A 196 -13.89 35.59 37.05
CA LEU A 196 -14.78 36.29 36.13
C LEU A 196 -15.65 35.27 35.36
N PRO A 197 -16.97 35.47 35.26
CA PRO A 197 -17.82 34.59 34.45
C PRO A 197 -17.60 34.87 32.96
N VAL A 198 -17.12 33.87 32.23
CA VAL A 198 -17.04 33.89 30.76
C VAL A 198 -18.47 33.78 30.20
N VAL A 199 -18.99 34.91 29.72
CA VAL A 199 -20.25 34.98 28.97
C VAL A 199 -19.96 34.61 27.51
N VAL A 200 -20.46 33.46 27.07
CA VAL A 200 -20.46 33.07 25.65
C VAL A 200 -21.74 33.62 25.02
N SER A 201 -21.61 34.66 24.20
CA SER A 201 -22.70 35.16 23.35
C SER A 201 -22.80 34.30 22.08
N PRO A 202 -23.94 33.67 21.77
CA PRO A 202 -24.16 33.03 20.48
C PRO A 202 -24.33 34.07 19.37
N ALA A 203 -23.67 33.86 18.24
CA ALA A 203 -23.85 34.67 17.03
C ALA A 203 -25.22 34.39 16.40
N PRO A 204 -25.98 35.40 15.96
CA PRO A 204 -27.20 35.17 15.18
C PRO A 204 -26.86 34.90 13.71
N ASP A 205 -27.39 33.79 13.20
CA ASP A 205 -27.58 33.56 11.78
C ASP A 205 -28.43 34.69 11.18
N ASN A 206 -27.99 35.25 10.06
CA ASN A 206 -28.90 35.96 9.16
C ASN A 206 -28.54 35.66 7.71
N VAL A 207 -29.31 34.72 7.16
CA VAL A 207 -29.52 34.50 5.73
C VAL A 207 -30.95 34.96 5.43
N ALA A 208 -31.10 35.97 4.57
CA ALA A 208 -32.25 36.26 3.67
C ALA A 208 -32.13 37.73 3.22
N GLU A 209 -31.84 38.06 1.96
CA GLU A 209 -32.74 38.00 0.78
C GLU A 209 -33.80 39.12 0.80
N ALA A 210 -33.53 40.18 0.03
CA ALA A 210 -34.45 40.99 -0.78
C ALA A 210 -33.70 42.17 -1.43
#